data_AF-J8APA5-F1
#
_entry.id   AF-J8APA5-F1
#
_cell.length_a   1.000
_cell.length_b   1.000
_cell.length_c   1.000
_cell.angle_alpha   90.00
_cell.angle_beta   90.00
_cell.angle_gamma   90.00
#
_symmetry.space_group_name_H-M   'P 1'
#
loop_
_entity.id
_entity.type
_entity.pdbx_description
1 polymer ?
#
loop_
_entity_poly.entity_id
_entity_poly.type
_entity_poly.pdbx_seq_one_letter_code
_entity_poly.pdbx_strand_id
1 'polypeptide(L)'
;MKKMTRIFGITIIAAVGLAACGQTNTDHKNHESTKEKKTEQKEMKMNQEITAPKEMNAGASEDLLTTSLKNVTRLNTNNPLQMAVLTSQTIWPATHKENQPGAVILVPVNEWQLGIASADLIHHPNNGPILFIEKEVVPEMTLKEIKRLNPLGTKDGTQIMVMGGCRGICA
;
A
#
# COMPACT_ATOMS: atom_id res chain seq x y z
N MET A 1 32.52 -33.89 -52.98
CA MET A 1 31.38 -32.98 -53.29
C MET A 1 31.30 -31.95 -52.18
N LYS A 2 31.49 -30.66 -52.50
CA LYS A 2 31.65 -29.54 -51.55
C LYS A 2 30.87 -28.35 -52.10
N LYS A 3 29.90 -27.79 -51.35
CA LYS A 3 29.27 -26.46 -51.57
C LYS A 3 28.77 -25.98 -50.20
N MET A 4 29.40 -25.03 -49.51
CA MET A 4 29.61 -23.58 -49.73
C MET A 4 28.38 -22.72 -49.33
N THR A 5 28.43 -22.27 -48.07
CA THR A 5 28.12 -20.96 -47.47
C THR A 5 27.11 -20.01 -48.12
N ARG A 6 26.15 -19.52 -47.33
CA ARG A 6 25.29 -18.36 -47.64
C ARG A 6 25.70 -17.13 -46.82
N ILE A 7 25.82 -16.00 -47.52
CA ILE A 7 26.33 -14.70 -47.07
C ILE A 7 25.18 -13.81 -46.55
N PHE A 8 25.54 -12.94 -45.60
CA PHE A 8 24.77 -11.86 -44.98
C PHE A 8 24.08 -10.90 -45.96
N GLY A 9 22.94 -10.35 -45.55
CA GLY A 9 22.32 -9.17 -46.17
C GLY A 9 21.71 -8.25 -45.11
N ILE A 10 22.49 -7.24 -44.69
CA ILE A 10 22.01 -6.08 -43.93
C ILE A 10 21.38 -5.11 -44.93
N THR A 11 20.15 -4.64 -44.68
CA THR A 11 19.63 -3.44 -45.32
C THR A 11 19.13 -2.47 -44.25
N ILE A 12 19.89 -1.40 -44.09
CA ILE A 12 19.54 -0.17 -43.39
C ILE A 12 18.84 0.72 -44.42
N ILE A 13 17.63 1.22 -44.15
CA ILE A 13 17.21 2.54 -44.66
C ILE A 13 16.58 3.32 -43.50
N ALA A 14 17.11 4.53 -43.33
CA ALA A 14 16.86 5.46 -42.26
C ALA A 14 15.66 6.39 -42.54
N ALA A 15 14.91 6.63 -41.47
CA ALA A 15 14.46 7.91 -40.93
C ALA A 15 13.71 8.99 -41.76
N VAL A 16 12.86 9.69 -40.99
CA VAL A 16 12.46 11.12 -41.04
C VAL A 16 11.06 11.42 -41.59
N GLY A 17 10.25 12.08 -40.74
CA GLY A 17 9.09 12.86 -41.19
C GLY A 17 8.04 13.15 -40.11
N LEU A 18 8.27 14.16 -39.27
CA LEU A 18 7.29 14.78 -38.38
C LEU A 18 6.28 15.68 -39.15
N ALA A 19 5.10 15.81 -38.54
CA ALA A 19 4.20 16.99 -38.53
C ALA A 19 3.12 17.20 -39.63
N ALA A 20 1.88 17.19 -39.10
CA ALA A 20 0.79 18.17 -39.27
C ALA A 20 -0.01 18.27 -40.58
N CYS A 21 -1.33 18.06 -40.46
CA CYS A 21 -2.49 18.86 -40.91
C CYS A 21 -3.74 17.99 -40.66
N GLY A 22 -4.78 18.37 -39.91
CA GLY A 22 -5.55 19.60 -40.04
C GLY A 22 -6.67 19.39 -41.06
N GLN A 23 -7.77 18.72 -40.67
CA GLN A 23 -9.01 18.69 -41.46
C GLN A 23 -10.20 19.07 -40.59
N THR A 24 -10.79 20.20 -40.95
CA THR A 24 -12.09 20.71 -40.51
C THR A 24 -13.20 20.20 -41.42
N ASN A 25 -14.44 20.33 -40.93
CA ASN A 25 -15.75 20.35 -41.61
C ASN A 25 -16.67 19.16 -41.23
N THR A 26 -17.62 19.41 -40.32
CA THR A 26 -19.08 19.70 -40.53
C THR A 26 -19.87 18.39 -40.58
N ASP A 27 -20.93 18.10 -39.82
CA ASP A 27 -22.01 18.91 -39.27
C ASP A 27 -22.55 18.25 -37.99
N HIS A 28 -22.82 19.02 -36.93
CA HIS A 28 -23.66 18.54 -35.82
C HIS A 28 -24.97 19.33 -35.78
N LYS A 29 -26.06 18.61 -36.05
CA LYS A 29 -27.44 19.10 -35.99
C LYS A 29 -27.81 19.46 -34.54
N ASN A 30 -28.44 20.62 -34.38
CA ASN A 30 -29.04 21.07 -33.14
C ASN A 30 -30.16 20.12 -32.71
N HIS A 31 -30.15 19.68 -31.45
CA HIS A 31 -31.35 19.21 -30.77
C HIS A 31 -31.43 19.85 -29.39
N GLU A 32 -32.57 20.49 -29.17
CA GLU A 32 -32.92 21.31 -28.02
C GLU A 32 -33.28 20.47 -26.79
N SER A 33 -32.85 20.99 -25.64
CA SER A 33 -33.25 20.78 -24.24
C SER A 33 -33.61 19.36 -23.75
N THR A 34 -32.75 18.83 -22.89
CA THR A 34 -33.22 18.11 -21.69
C THR A 34 -32.43 18.67 -20.51
N LYS A 35 -33.16 19.21 -19.54
CA LYS A 35 -32.65 19.91 -18.36
C LYS A 35 -31.44 19.21 -17.74
N GLU A 36 -30.29 19.87 -17.77
CA GLU A 36 -29.19 19.58 -16.86
C GLU A 36 -29.72 19.72 -15.44
N LYS A 37 -29.82 18.60 -14.72
CA LYS A 37 -29.79 18.65 -13.27
C LYS A 37 -28.40 19.19 -12.91
N LYS A 38 -28.33 20.48 -12.54
CA LYS A 38 -27.23 20.98 -11.73
C LYS A 38 -27.18 20.10 -10.48
N THR A 39 -26.35 19.07 -10.50
CA THR A 39 -25.83 18.52 -9.25
C THR A 39 -24.98 19.65 -8.71
N GLU A 40 -25.57 20.43 -7.80
CA GLU A 40 -24.83 21.32 -6.94
C GLU A 40 -23.65 20.50 -6.41
N GLN A 41 -22.43 20.87 -6.83
CA GLN A 41 -21.25 20.53 -6.08
C GLN A 41 -21.49 21.16 -4.72
N LYS A 42 -22.07 20.38 -3.81
CA LYS A 42 -22.12 20.73 -2.40
C LYS A 42 -20.65 20.77 -2.00
N GLU A 43 -20.09 21.97 -2.00
CA GLU A 43 -18.83 22.24 -1.31
C GLU A 43 -18.97 21.55 0.05
N MET A 44 -18.20 20.49 0.26
CA MET A 44 -18.00 19.98 1.60
C MET A 44 -17.31 21.13 2.31
N LYS A 45 -18.09 21.91 3.06
CA LYS A 45 -17.60 22.89 4.01
C LYS A 45 -16.62 22.17 4.93
N MET A 46 -15.34 22.24 4.59
CA MET A 46 -14.23 21.75 5.40
C MET A 46 -14.05 22.75 6.53
N ASN A 47 -15.00 22.72 7.46
CA ASN A 47 -14.96 23.51 8.69
C ASN A 47 -14.23 22.73 9.81
N GLN A 48 -13.54 21.65 9.48
CA GLN A 48 -12.64 20.99 10.43
C GLN A 48 -11.35 21.80 10.49
N GLU A 49 -11.29 22.67 11.48
CA GLU A 49 -10.04 23.24 11.96
C GLU A 49 -9.04 22.09 12.18
N ILE A 50 -7.96 22.07 11.41
CA ILE A 50 -6.89 21.08 11.55
C ILE A 50 -6.19 21.40 12.86
N THR A 51 -6.64 20.76 13.93
CA THR A 51 -6.05 20.89 15.25
C THR A 51 -4.98 19.82 15.42
N ALA A 52 -3.88 20.17 16.10
CA ALA A 52 -2.85 19.21 16.41
C ALA A 52 -3.42 18.05 17.26
N PRO A 53 -2.89 16.82 17.12
CA PRO A 53 -3.31 15.71 17.97
C PRO A 53 -3.13 16.06 19.44
N LYS A 54 -4.12 15.71 20.27
CA LYS A 54 -4.10 16.01 21.72
C LYS A 54 -3.11 15.16 22.48
N GLU A 55 -2.90 13.93 22.03
CA GLU A 55 -2.03 12.94 22.64
C GLU A 55 -1.14 12.33 21.57
N MET A 56 0.15 12.20 21.87
CA MET A 56 1.14 11.57 21.01
C MET A 56 1.51 10.20 21.59
N ASN A 57 1.73 9.22 20.72
CA ASN A 57 2.30 7.93 21.10
C ASN A 57 3.81 8.09 21.32
N ALA A 58 4.26 7.99 22.58
CA ALA A 58 5.66 8.15 22.94
C ALA A 58 6.59 7.11 22.28
N GLY A 59 6.08 5.91 22.00
CA GLY A 59 6.83 4.84 21.36
C GLY A 59 6.91 4.95 19.83
N ALA A 60 6.25 5.93 19.20
CA ALA A 60 6.12 5.98 17.74
C ALA A 60 7.45 6.06 16.99
N SER A 61 8.47 6.67 17.61
CA SER A 61 9.82 6.85 17.05
C SER A 61 10.78 5.71 17.40
N GLU A 62 10.36 4.75 18.22
CA GLU A 62 11.19 3.60 18.59
C GLU A 62 11.34 2.66 17.39
N ASP A 63 12.56 2.13 17.20
CA ASP A 63 12.89 1.11 16.18
C ASP A 63 12.43 1.46 14.74
N LEU A 64 12.36 2.75 14.39
CA LEU A 64 12.06 3.17 13.03
C LEU A 64 13.19 2.78 12.07
N LEU A 65 12.82 2.02 11.04
CA LEU A 65 13.67 1.59 9.94
C LEU A 65 13.43 2.42 8.68
N THR A 66 12.23 2.99 8.54
CA THR A 66 11.83 3.74 7.35
C THR A 66 12.37 5.18 7.37
N THR A 67 12.87 5.64 6.22
CA THR A 67 13.21 7.04 5.99
C THR A 67 12.60 7.48 4.66
N SER A 68 11.94 8.62 4.68
CA SER A 68 11.23 9.15 3.51
C SER A 68 11.83 10.47 3.07
N LEU A 69 12.00 10.62 1.76
CA LEU A 69 12.22 11.92 1.14
C LEU A 69 10.86 12.54 0.78
N LYS A 70 10.84 13.83 0.47
CA LYS A 70 9.61 14.59 0.16
C LYS A 70 8.67 13.89 -0.82
N ASN A 71 9.24 13.24 -1.85
CA ASN A 71 8.46 12.66 -2.96
C ASN A 71 8.70 11.16 -3.16
N VAL A 72 9.59 10.55 -2.38
CA VAL A 72 9.98 9.14 -2.56
C VAL A 72 10.25 8.51 -1.21
N THR A 73 9.53 7.43 -0.91
CA THR A 73 9.86 6.50 0.16
C THR A 73 10.35 5.21 -0.46
N ARG A 74 11.55 4.75 -0.10
CA ARG A 74 12.10 3.47 -0.59
C ARG A 74 12.16 2.48 0.57
N LEU A 75 11.52 1.33 0.39
CA LEU A 75 11.64 0.19 1.31
C LEU A 75 12.66 -0.78 0.72
N ASN A 76 13.88 -0.82 1.26
CA ASN A 76 15.00 -1.55 0.65
C ASN A 76 15.48 -2.70 1.53
N THR A 77 14.90 -3.87 1.35
CA THR A 77 15.34 -5.10 2.03
C THR A 77 14.93 -6.33 1.23
N ASN A 78 15.69 -7.41 1.39
CA ASN A 78 15.35 -8.73 0.87
C ASN A 78 14.77 -9.65 1.96
N ASN A 79 14.68 -9.19 3.21
CA ASN A 79 14.10 -9.95 4.31
C ASN A 79 12.58 -9.67 4.39
N PRO A 80 11.71 -10.67 4.23
CA PRO A 80 10.26 -10.47 4.26
C PRO A 80 9.73 -9.94 5.60
N LEU A 81 10.31 -10.35 6.74
CA LEU A 81 9.92 -9.83 8.05
C LEU A 81 10.24 -8.32 8.14
N GLN A 82 11.42 -7.93 7.67
CA GLN A 82 11.82 -6.52 7.63
C GLN A 82 10.98 -5.71 6.66
N MET A 83 10.61 -6.27 5.52
CA MET A 83 9.75 -5.60 4.55
C MET A 83 8.36 -5.32 5.14
N ALA A 84 7.80 -6.27 5.91
CA ALA A 84 6.53 -6.07 6.61
C ALA A 84 6.61 -4.92 7.62
N VAL A 85 7.68 -4.87 8.44
CA VAL A 85 7.92 -3.77 9.39
C VAL A 85 8.07 -2.43 8.66
N LEU A 86 8.88 -2.36 7.60
CA LEU A 86 9.06 -1.15 6.80
C LEU A 86 7.74 -0.65 6.19
N THR A 87 6.92 -1.57 5.68
CA THR A 87 5.60 -1.26 5.12
C THR A 87 4.68 -0.73 6.20
N SER A 88 4.66 -1.40 7.36
CA SER A 88 3.89 -1.00 8.54
C SER A 88 4.23 0.43 8.97
N GLN A 89 5.52 0.74 9.16
CA GLN A 89 5.98 2.07 9.56
C GLN A 89 5.66 3.16 8.54
N THR A 90 5.54 2.80 7.26
CA THR A 90 5.24 3.74 6.17
C THR A 90 3.76 4.08 6.12
N ILE A 91 2.88 3.10 6.33
CA ILE A 91 1.42 3.26 6.22
C ILE A 91 0.80 3.64 7.57
N TRP A 92 1.35 3.13 8.67
CA TRP A 92 0.96 3.41 10.06
C TRP A 92 2.14 4.04 10.83
N PRO A 93 2.34 5.37 10.71
CA PRO A 93 3.33 6.08 11.51
C PRO A 93 3.08 5.92 13.02
N ALA A 94 1.83 5.66 13.43
CA ALA A 94 1.43 5.42 14.81
C ALA A 94 1.87 6.54 15.78
N THR A 95 1.90 7.79 15.31
CA THR A 95 2.29 8.96 16.10
C THR A 95 1.16 9.47 17.01
N HIS A 96 -0.10 9.18 16.68
CA HIS A 96 -1.30 9.57 17.42
C HIS A 96 -2.47 8.63 17.07
N LYS A 97 -3.54 8.64 17.85
CA LYS A 97 -4.62 7.63 17.76
C LYS A 97 -5.20 7.47 16.35
N GLU A 98 -5.34 8.56 15.63
CA GLU A 98 -5.94 8.62 14.30
C GLU A 98 -5.11 7.91 13.22
N ASN A 99 -3.82 7.66 13.47
CA ASN A 99 -2.94 6.90 12.56
C ASN A 99 -2.32 5.64 13.22
N GLN A 100 -2.83 5.24 14.39
CA GLN A 100 -2.55 3.94 14.99
C GLN A 100 -3.51 2.89 14.42
N PRO A 101 -3.05 1.64 14.23
CA PRO A 101 -3.93 0.59 13.75
C PRO A 101 -4.93 0.15 14.83
N GLY A 102 -6.05 -0.42 14.41
CA GLY A 102 -6.99 -1.07 15.32
C GLY A 102 -6.51 -2.46 15.73
N ALA A 103 -5.99 -3.24 14.79
CA ALA A 103 -5.49 -4.61 15.02
C ALA A 103 -4.15 -4.84 14.31
N VAL A 104 -3.49 -5.96 14.62
CA VAL A 104 -2.35 -6.47 13.85
C VAL A 104 -2.67 -7.88 13.38
N ILE A 105 -2.39 -8.16 12.10
CA ILE A 105 -2.61 -9.46 11.49
C ILE A 105 -1.26 -10.18 11.39
N LEU A 106 -1.15 -11.36 11.97
CA LEU A 106 0.06 -12.19 11.99
C LEU A 106 -0.11 -13.37 11.04
N VAL A 107 0.84 -13.52 10.13
CA VAL A 107 0.86 -14.58 9.12
C VAL A 107 2.19 -15.33 9.17
N PRO A 108 2.21 -16.66 9.04
CA PRO A 108 3.46 -17.39 8.87
C PRO A 108 4.21 -16.93 7.62
N VAL A 109 5.48 -16.54 7.77
CA VAL A 109 6.29 -16.00 6.66
C VAL A 109 6.41 -16.97 5.47
N ASN A 110 6.33 -18.28 5.73
CA ASN A 110 6.44 -19.32 4.71
C ASN A 110 5.10 -19.69 4.04
N GLU A 111 4.00 -19.03 4.41
CA GLU A 111 2.64 -19.29 3.91
C GLU A 111 2.06 -18.06 3.20
N TRP A 112 2.71 -17.63 2.11
CA TRP A 112 2.35 -16.40 1.39
C TRP A 112 0.88 -16.37 0.91
N GLN A 113 0.28 -17.53 0.63
CA GLN A 113 -1.12 -17.65 0.24
C GLN A 113 -2.06 -17.16 1.36
N LEU A 114 -1.74 -17.50 2.62
CA LEU A 114 -2.47 -16.95 3.77
C LEU A 114 -2.27 -15.43 3.85
N GLY A 115 -1.08 -14.93 3.53
CA GLY A 115 -0.81 -13.49 3.48
C GLY A 115 -1.73 -12.76 2.50
N ILE A 116 -1.87 -13.27 1.27
CA ILE A 116 -2.77 -12.70 0.27
C ILE A 116 -4.24 -12.82 0.71
N ALA A 117 -4.65 -13.99 1.20
CA ALA A 117 -6.02 -14.19 1.69
C ALA A 117 -6.36 -13.28 2.88
N SER A 118 -5.36 -12.86 3.66
CA SER A 118 -5.54 -11.97 4.81
C SER A 118 -5.56 -10.49 4.45
N ALA A 119 -5.24 -10.12 3.20
CA ALA A 119 -5.18 -8.71 2.79
C ALA A 119 -6.54 -8.00 2.96
N ASP A 120 -7.65 -8.72 2.76
CA ASP A 120 -9.00 -8.19 2.96
C ASP A 120 -9.27 -7.78 4.43
N LEU A 121 -8.49 -8.31 5.38
CA LEU A 121 -8.61 -7.99 6.79
C LEU A 121 -7.92 -6.68 7.18
N ILE A 122 -7.12 -6.07 6.30
CA ILE A 122 -6.37 -4.84 6.61
C ILE A 122 -7.30 -3.64 6.83
N HIS A 123 -8.41 -3.58 6.09
CA HIS A 123 -9.31 -2.42 6.11
C HIS A 123 -10.14 -2.36 7.42
N HIS A 124 -10.99 -1.34 7.54
CA HIS A 124 -11.98 -1.21 8.59
C HIS A 124 -12.76 -2.53 8.79
N PRO A 125 -12.93 -3.02 10.03
CA PRO A 125 -12.69 -2.30 11.30
C PRO A 125 -11.26 -2.43 11.85
N ASN A 126 -10.41 -3.25 11.26
CA ASN A 126 -9.10 -3.58 11.80
C ASN A 126 -8.08 -2.47 11.53
N ASN A 127 -8.11 -1.87 10.34
CA ASN A 127 -7.20 -0.79 9.92
C ASN A 127 -5.74 -1.09 10.30
N GLY A 128 -5.26 -2.30 9.98
CA GLY A 128 -4.09 -2.89 10.61
C GLY A 128 -3.12 -3.56 9.64
N PRO A 129 -1.80 -3.54 9.91
CA PRO A 129 -0.82 -4.17 9.04
C PRO A 129 -0.85 -5.70 9.14
N ILE A 130 -0.42 -6.34 8.06
CA ILE A 130 0.05 -7.73 8.09
C ILE A 130 1.53 -7.71 8.49
N LEU A 131 1.87 -8.39 9.58
CA LEU A 131 3.22 -8.69 10.00
C LEU A 131 3.47 -10.21 9.95
N PHE A 132 4.74 -10.60 9.96
CA PHE A 132 5.11 -12.00 9.83
C PHE A 132 5.59 -12.62 11.13
N ILE A 133 5.25 -13.90 11.29
CA ILE A 133 5.75 -14.80 12.33
C ILE A 133 6.55 -15.94 11.70
N GLU A 134 7.40 -16.58 12.49
CA GLU A 134 8.18 -17.74 12.06
C GLU A 134 7.75 -18.96 12.86
N LYS A 135 7.18 -19.96 12.18
CA LYS A 135 6.58 -21.14 12.84
C LYS A 135 5.58 -20.67 13.91
N GLU A 136 5.86 -21.01 15.17
CA GLU A 136 5.04 -20.66 16.33
C GLU A 136 5.70 -19.59 17.21
N VAL A 137 6.62 -18.79 16.65
CA VAL A 137 7.35 -17.76 17.37
C VAL A 137 7.10 -16.40 16.71
N VAL A 138 6.86 -15.38 17.54
CA VAL A 138 6.86 -13.98 17.09
C VAL A 138 8.30 -13.47 17.10
N PRO A 139 8.90 -13.17 15.94
CA PRO A 139 10.25 -12.65 15.86
C PRO A 139 10.37 -11.32 16.61
N GLU A 140 11.54 -11.05 17.19
CA GLU A 140 11.76 -9.85 18.01
C GLU A 140 11.38 -8.56 17.27
N MET A 141 11.71 -8.45 15.98
CA MET A 141 11.38 -7.28 15.19
C MET A 141 9.86 -7.09 14.99
N THR A 142 9.13 -8.20 14.83
CA THR A 142 7.66 -8.17 14.73
C THR A 142 7.08 -7.73 16.07
N LEU A 143 7.61 -8.25 17.19
CA LEU A 143 7.17 -7.87 18.52
C LEU A 143 7.44 -6.40 18.84
N LYS A 144 8.62 -5.89 18.45
CA LYS A 144 8.97 -4.46 18.58
C LYS A 144 8.02 -3.59 17.76
N GLU A 145 7.74 -3.97 16.53
CA GLU A 145 6.82 -3.22 15.68
C GLU A 145 5.38 -3.23 16.23
N ILE A 146 4.89 -4.35 16.77
CA ILE A 146 3.58 -4.40 17.45
C ILE A 146 3.53 -3.41 18.62
N LYS A 147 4.59 -3.34 19.43
CA LYS A 147 4.67 -2.40 20.56
C LYS A 147 4.70 -0.95 20.08
N ARG A 148 5.49 -0.63 19.05
CA ARG A 148 5.58 0.70 18.43
C ARG A 148 4.22 1.16 17.89
N LEU A 149 3.52 0.26 17.19
CA LEU A 149 2.19 0.50 16.63
C LEU A 149 1.14 0.80 17.72
N ASN A 150 1.28 0.18 18.89
CA ASN A 150 0.40 0.36 20.04
C ASN A 150 -1.10 0.31 19.62
N PRO A 151 -1.58 -0.84 19.11
CA PRO A 151 -2.89 -0.94 18.46
C PRO A 151 -4.02 -0.57 19.43
N LEU A 152 -4.98 0.24 18.94
CA LEU A 152 -6.08 0.76 19.76
C LEU A 152 -7.14 -0.29 20.10
N GLY A 153 -7.17 -1.38 19.35
CA GLY A 153 -8.24 -2.35 19.37
C GLY A 153 -9.40 -1.98 18.46
N THR A 154 -10.26 -2.97 18.26
CA THR A 154 -11.54 -2.82 17.58
C THR A 154 -12.67 -2.94 18.61
N LYS A 155 -13.92 -3.10 18.17
CA LYS A 155 -15.08 -3.30 19.05
C LYS A 155 -14.94 -4.47 20.03
N ASP A 156 -14.09 -5.46 19.74
CA ASP A 156 -13.87 -6.61 20.63
C ASP A 156 -12.53 -6.50 21.41
N GLY A 157 -11.96 -5.29 21.51
CA GLY A 157 -10.73 -4.98 22.27
C GLY A 157 -9.46 -4.94 21.40
N THR A 158 -8.29 -4.83 22.05
CA THR A 158 -6.99 -4.90 21.37
C THR A 158 -6.80 -6.27 20.74
N GLN A 159 -6.72 -6.33 19.41
CA GLN A 159 -6.72 -7.58 18.65
C GLN A 159 -5.38 -7.83 17.96
N ILE A 160 -4.83 -9.01 18.21
CA ILE A 160 -3.81 -9.64 17.38
C ILE A 160 -4.48 -10.85 16.72
N MET A 161 -4.56 -10.84 15.40
CA MET A 161 -5.21 -11.90 14.62
C MET A 161 -4.14 -12.82 14.06
N VAL A 162 -4.08 -14.08 14.52
CA VAL A 162 -3.13 -15.06 13.99
C VAL A 162 -3.82 -15.89 12.91
N MET A 163 -3.23 -15.92 11.72
CA MET A 163 -3.78 -16.64 10.58
C MET A 163 -3.13 -18.01 10.44
N GLY A 164 -3.93 -19.03 10.15
CA GLY A 164 -3.47 -20.42 10.03
C GLY A 164 -3.44 -21.16 11.37
N GLY A 165 -2.62 -22.22 11.44
CA GLY A 165 -2.51 -23.05 12.64
C GLY A 165 -1.72 -22.36 13.75
N CYS A 166 -2.30 -22.28 14.96
CA CYS A 166 -1.76 -21.49 16.06
C CYS A 166 -1.21 -22.32 17.25
N ARG A 167 -0.66 -23.51 16.99
CA ARG A 167 -0.36 -24.53 18.01
C ARG A 167 0.66 -24.15 19.11
N GLY A 168 1.31 -22.98 19.04
CA GLY A 168 2.18 -22.44 20.10
C GLY A 168 2.09 -20.94 20.39
N ILE A 169 1.31 -20.16 19.62
CA ILE A 169 1.18 -18.69 19.79
C ILE A 169 -0.10 -18.31 20.57
N CYS A 170 -1.13 -19.15 20.49
CA CYS A 170 -2.44 -18.89 21.12
C CYS A 170 -2.66 -19.65 22.44
N ALA A 171 -1.60 -20.25 23.01
CA ALA A 171 -1.65 -21.00 24.26
C ALA A 171 -1.34 -20.11 25.47
#